data_AF-A0A7C0YVF8-F1
#
_entry.id   AF-A0A7C0YVF8-F1
#
_cell.length_a   1.000
_cell.length_b   1.000
_cell.length_c   1.000
_cell.angle_alpha   90.00
_cell.angle_beta   90.00
_cell.angle_gamma   90.00
#
_symmetry.space_group_name_H-M   'P 1'
#
loop_
_entity.id
_entity.type
_entity.pdbx_description
1 polymer ?
#
loop_
_entity_poly.entity_id
_entity_poly.type
_entity_poly.pdbx_seq_one_letter_code
_entity_poly.pdbx_strand_id
1 'polypeptide(L)' 'MPKYSTISIPKELHEEIETLIKNNPGLGYSSVAELCKEAIRLRLSEVRMEQKEELLNQIDIEDLINMLEKNIKEK' A
#
# COMPACT_ATOMS: atom_id res chain seq x y z
N MET A 1 -15.57 -14.86 13.63
CA MET A 1 -15.74 -14.53 12.20
C MET A 1 -15.12 -13.16 11.94
N PRO A 2 -14.45 -12.93 10.80
CA PRO A 2 -13.96 -11.60 10.44
C PRO A 2 -15.13 -10.61 10.35
N LYS A 3 -14.92 -9.39 10.84
CA LYS A 3 -15.89 -8.30 10.69
C LYS A 3 -15.68 -7.66 9.33
N TYR A 4 -16.74 -7.58 8.53
CA TYR A 4 -16.72 -6.97 7.20
C TYR A 4 -17.46 -5.64 7.21
N SER A 5 -17.00 -4.72 6.37
CA SER A 5 -17.69 -3.49 6.02
C SER A 5 -17.92 -3.44 4.51
N THR A 6 -18.89 -2.65 4.08
CA THR A 6 -19.21 -2.45 2.66
C THR A 6 -18.63 -1.12 2.19
N ILE A 7 -18.08 -1.11 0.98
CA ILE A 7 -17.69 0.10 0.26
C ILE A 7 -18.48 0.19 -1.04
N SER A 8 -18.77 1.39 -1.50
CA SER A 8 -19.38 1.64 -2.81
C SER A 8 -18.33 2.19 -3.76
N ILE A 9 -18.40 1.78 -5.02
CA ILE A 9 -17.57 2.29 -6.12
C ILE A 9 -18.49 2.79 -7.25
N PRO A 10 -18.02 3.69 -8.11
CA PRO A 10 -18.74 4.07 -9.32
C PRO A 10 -19.14 2.85 -10.15
N LYS A 11 -20.33 2.89 -10.74
CA LYS A 11 -20.87 1.76 -11.50
C LYS A 11 -20.00 1.44 -12.71
N GLU A 12 -19.50 2.46 -13.38
CA GLU A 12 -18.65 2.36 -14.56
C GLU A 12 -17.35 1.62 -14.22
N LEU A 13 -16.77 1.92 -13.06
CA LEU A 13 -15.57 1.24 -12.58
C LEU A 13 -15.84 -0.24 -12.26
N HIS A 14 -17.00 -0.53 -11.64
CA HIS A 14 -17.39 -1.91 -11.40
C HIS A 14 -17.53 -2.70 -12.70
N GLU A 15 -18.20 -2.13 -13.70
CA GLU A 15 -18.40 -2.75 -15.02
C GLU A 15 -17.07 -2.94 -15.77
N GLU A 16 -16.15 -1.99 -15.68
CA GLU A 16 -14.80 -2.10 -16.24
C GLU A 16 -14.02 -3.28 -15.64
N ILE A 17 -14.03 -3.41 -14.30
CA ILE A 17 -13.39 -4.52 -13.59
C ILE A 17 -14.04 -5.85 -13.97
N GLU A 18 -15.36 -5.90 -14.01
CA GLU A 18 -16.10 -7.10 -14.39
C GLU A 18 -15.75 -7.53 -15.84
N THR A 19 -15.67 -6.58 -16.77
CA THR A 19 -15.27 -6.82 -18.15
C THR A 19 -13.84 -7.33 -18.24
N LEU A 20 -12.92 -6.75 -17.47
CA LEU A 20 -11.53 -7.17 -17.39
C LEU A 20 -11.40 -8.63 -16.91
N ILE A 21 -12.13 -9.00 -15.86
CA ILE A 21 -12.12 -10.37 -15.33
C ILE A 21 -12.70 -11.36 -16.35
N LYS A 22 -13.84 -11.02 -16.97
CA LYS A 22 -14.49 -11.88 -17.99
C LYS A 22 -13.61 -12.11 -19.21
N ASN A 23 -12.92 -11.07 -19.67
CA ASN A 23 -12.08 -11.14 -20.87
C ASN A 23 -10.74 -11.81 -20.61
N ASN A 24 -10.30 -11.91 -19.35
CA ASN A 24 -8.98 -12.43 -18.99
C ASN A 24 -9.08 -13.46 -17.84
N PRO A 25 -9.67 -14.64 -18.07
CA PRO A 25 -9.82 -15.67 -17.03
C PRO A 25 -8.47 -16.15 -16.45
N GLY A 26 -7.37 -15.97 -17.19
CA GLY A 26 -6.02 -16.28 -16.71
C GLY A 26 -5.50 -15.41 -15.57
N LEU A 27 -6.19 -14.31 -15.23
CA LEU A 27 -5.82 -13.46 -14.10
C LEU A 27 -6.12 -14.09 -12.73
N GLY A 28 -6.93 -15.15 -12.69
CA GLY A 28 -7.22 -15.89 -11.44
C GLY A 28 -8.25 -15.23 -10.53
N TYR A 29 -8.90 -14.14 -10.95
CA TYR A 29 -9.98 -13.50 -10.20
C TYR A 29 -11.33 -14.16 -10.53
N SER A 30 -12.10 -14.51 -9.50
CA SER A 30 -13.46 -15.04 -9.65
C SER A 30 -14.55 -13.98 -9.48
N SER A 31 -14.21 -12.81 -8.94
CA SER A 31 -15.16 -11.72 -8.70
C SER A 31 -14.49 -10.36 -8.63
N VAL A 32 -15.27 -9.30 -8.89
CA VAL A 32 -14.86 -7.90 -8.69
C VAL A 32 -14.33 -7.68 -7.28
N ALA A 33 -14.97 -8.29 -6.27
CA ALA A 33 -14.56 -8.17 -4.87
C ALA A 33 -13.16 -8.74 -4.60
N GLU A 34 -12.75 -9.83 -5.26
CA GLU A 34 -11.40 -10.39 -5.12
C GLU A 34 -10.34 -9.46 -5.67
N LEU A 35 -10.54 -8.97 -6.88
CA LEU A 35 -9.63 -8.01 -7.50
C LEU A 35 -9.53 -6.73 -6.65
N CYS A 36 -10.67 -6.17 -6.22
CA CYS A 36 -10.67 -4.98 -5.35
C CYS A 36 -9.92 -5.22 -4.03
N LYS A 37 -10.10 -6.39 -3.40
CA LYS A 37 -9.39 -6.74 -2.16
C LYS A 37 -7.87 -6.76 -2.36
N GLU A 38 -7.39 -7.28 -3.48
CA GLU A 38 -5.96 -7.29 -3.79
C GLU A 38 -5.44 -5.88 -4.11
N ALA A 39 -6.12 -5.15 -4.99
CA ALA A 39 -5.75 -3.79 -5.37
C ALA A 39 -5.65 -2.86 -4.15
N ILE A 40 -6.62 -2.95 -3.22
CA ILE A 40 -6.59 -2.19 -1.96
C ILE A 40 -5.38 -2.57 -1.11
N ARG A 41 -5.03 -3.86 -1.01
CA ARG A 41 -3.86 -4.30 -0.23
C ARG A 41 -2.55 -3.80 -0.83
N LEU A 42 -2.40 -3.90 -2.15
CA LEU A 42 -1.23 -3.40 -2.87
C LEU A 42 -1.07 -1.90 -2.66
N ARG A 43 -2.15 -1.12 -2.87
CA ARG A 43 -2.09 0.33 -2.69
C ARG A 43 -1.80 0.73 -1.24
N LEU A 44 -2.38 0.03 -0.25
CA LEU A 44 -2.05 0.27 1.15
C LEU A 44 -0.58 -0.03 1.47
N SER A 45 0.02 -1.05 0.84
CA SER A 45 1.43 -1.36 1.01
C SER A 45 2.31 -0.25 0.43
N GLU A 46 2.00 0.21 -0.78
CA GLU A 46 2.72 1.33 -1.43
C GLU A 46 2.65 2.60 -0.59
N VAL A 47 1.46 3.00 -0.16
CA VAL A 47 1.27 4.20 0.67
C VAL A 47 2.07 4.13 1.98
N ARG A 48 2.17 2.95 2.60
CA ARG A 48 2.99 2.76 3.82
C ARG A 48 4.49 2.88 3.52
N MET A 49 4.93 2.42 2.35
CA MET A 49 6.33 2.58 1.94
C MET A 49 6.63 4.04 1.63
N GLU A 50 5.77 4.73 0.87
CA GLU A 50 5.86 6.17 0.57
C GLU A 50 6.00 6.98 1.88
N GLN A 51 5.16 6.71 2.88
CA GLN A 51 5.24 7.35 4.21
C GLN A 51 6.54 7.05 4.96
N LYS A 52 7.04 5.80 4.86
CA LYS A 52 8.30 5.41 5.50
C LYS A 52 9.50 6.09 4.84
N GLU A 53 9.51 6.17 3.51
CA GLU A 53 10.54 6.87 2.75
C GLU A 53 10.55 8.36 3.08
N GLU A 54 9.37 8.99 3.17
CA GLU A 54 9.25 10.39 3.57
C GLU A 54 9.80 10.63 4.98
N LEU A 55 9.49 9.75 5.94
CA LEU A 55 10.07 9.80 7.29
C LEU A 55 11.60 9.66 7.28
N LEU A 56 12.15 8.75 6.48
CA LEU A 56 13.61 8.58 6.36
C LEU A 56 14.28 9.79 5.72
N ASN A 57 13.63 10.45 4.76
CA ASN A 57 14.13 11.66 4.12
C ASN A 57 14.06 12.89 5.04
N GLN A 58 13.16 12.88 6.04
CA GLN A 58 13.07 13.94 7.06
C GLN A 58 14.12 13.80 8.16
N ILE A 59 14.74 12.64 8.33
CA ILE A 59 15.87 12.48 9.24
C ILE A 59 17.10 13.03 8.52
N ASP A 60 17.58 14.19 8.97
CA ASP A 60 18.87 14.71 8.52
C ASP A 60 19.96 13.71 8.90
N ILE A 61 20.56 13.09 7.88
CA ILE A 61 21.62 12.09 8.04
C ILE A 61 22.80 12.71 8.79
N GLU A 62 23.04 14.01 8.60
CA GLU A 62 24.10 14.77 9.26
C GLU A 62 23.86 14.81 10.78
N ASP A 63 22.63 15.09 11.23
CA ASP A 63 22.26 15.12 12.65
C ASP A 63 22.37 13.74 13.29
N LEU A 64 22.00 12.68 12.57
CA LEU A 64 22.11 11.31 13.06
C LEU A 64 23.58 10.89 13.23
N ILE A 65 24.45 11.24 12.27
CA ILE A 65 25.90 10.99 12.35
C ILE A 65 26.48 11.74 13.55
N ASN A 66 26.16 13.03 13.69
CA ASN A 66 26.62 13.86 14.80
C ASN A 66 26.20 13.28 16.17
N MET A 67 24.97 12.77 16.30
CA MET A 67 24.51 12.09 17.52
C MET A 67 25.28 10.80 17.80
N LEU A 68 25.56 9.98 16.79
CA LEU A 68 26.31 8.73 16.96
C LEU A 68 27.77 9.00 17.34
N GLU A 69 28.44 9.95 16.70
CA GLU A 69 29.80 10.34 17.02
C GLU A 69 29.94 10.83 18.47
N LYS A 70 28.97 11.61 18.94
CA LYS A 70 28.97 12.10 20.32
C LYS A 70 28.87 10.96 21.34
N ASN A 71 27.98 9.99 21.10
CA ASN A 71 27.82 8.83 21.98
C ASN A 71 29.04 7.90 21.99
N ILE A 72 29.81 7.84 20.89
CA ILE A 72 31.08 7.09 20.84
C ILE A 72 32.18 7.81 21.61
N LYS A 73 32.27 9.15 21.53
CA LYS A 73 33.27 9.96 22.25
C LYS A 73 33.03 10.05 23.75
N GLU A 74 31.79 9.86 24.21
CA GLU A 74 31.42 9.88 25.63
C GLU A 74 31.60 8.52 26.34
N LYS A 75 32.04 7.47 25.61
CA LYS A 75 32.47 6.17 26.16
C LYS A 75 33.98 6.03 26.18
#